data_AF-A0A6A5Y9P1-F1
#
_entry.id   AF-A0A6A5Y9P1-F1
#
_cell.length_a   1.000
_cell.length_b   1.000
_cell.length_c   1.000
_cell.angle_alpha   90.00
_cell.angle_beta   90.00
_cell.angle_gamma   90.00
#
_symmetry.space_group_name_H-M   'P 1'
#
loop_
_entity.id
_entity.type
_entity.pdbx_description
1 polymer ?
#
loop_
_entity_poly.entity_id
_entity_poly.type
_entity_poly.pdbx_seq_one_letter_code
_entity_poly.pdbx_strand_id
1 'polypeptide(L)'
;MGGVPSVPQDRTRSFKVIGAGYSRTGTLSKAITLEKPWDSPVMHRSSQLLGREDSYVKLWSQAFSTRYDRPRLLKLLREATAGFVAITDAPGNCFVPELLELYPDARVIAVRRNRAR
;
A
#
# COMPACT_ATOMS: atom_id res chain seq x y z
N MET A 1 16.25 3.36 3.10
CA MET A 1 16.37 3.39 1.61
C MET A 1 15.45 2.34 1.03
N GLY A 2 14.74 2.61 -0.06
CA GLY A 2 13.49 1.93 -0.46
C GLY A 2 13.48 0.40 -0.66
N GLY A 3 14.60 -0.30 -0.47
CA GLY A 3 14.66 -1.77 -0.46
C GLY A 3 14.63 -2.40 0.93
N VAL A 4 14.71 -1.61 2.01
CA VAL A 4 14.57 -2.14 3.37
C VAL A 4 13.08 -2.48 3.61
N PRO A 5 12.76 -3.67 4.14
CA PRO A 5 11.38 -4.06 4.40
C PRO A 5 10.75 -3.13 5.44
N SER A 6 9.55 -2.63 5.15
CA SER A 6 8.77 -1.86 6.11
C SER A 6 7.77 -2.79 6.77
N VAL A 7 8.01 -3.15 8.03
CA VAL A 7 7.23 -4.11 8.81
C VAL A 7 6.55 -3.37 9.97
N PRO A 8 5.22 -3.23 9.97
CA PRO A 8 4.50 -2.65 11.09
C PRO A 8 4.68 -3.46 12.37
N GLN A 9 5.13 -2.78 13.42
CA GLN A 9 5.21 -3.34 14.77
C GLN A 9 3.90 -3.18 15.54
N ASP A 10 3.12 -2.15 15.19
CA ASP A 10 1.82 -1.84 15.79
C ASP A 10 0.71 -1.98 14.75
N ARG A 11 -0.10 -3.04 14.90
CA ARG A 11 -1.21 -3.34 13.98
C ARG A 11 -2.46 -2.49 14.24
N THR A 12 -2.49 -1.70 15.32
CA THR A 12 -3.64 -0.85 15.67
C THR A 12 -3.63 0.51 14.96
N ARG A 13 -2.55 0.81 14.24
CA ARG A 13 -2.39 2.08 13.52
C ARG A 13 -3.50 2.28 12.49
N SER A 14 -4.06 3.48 12.50
CA SER A 14 -5.09 3.92 11.56
C SER A 14 -4.47 4.18 10.18
N PHE A 15 -5.09 3.62 9.16
CA PHE A 15 -4.71 3.77 7.75
C PHE A 15 -5.33 5.06 7.19
N LYS A 16 -4.50 5.98 6.69
CA LYS A 16 -4.87 7.38 6.41
C LYS A 16 -4.74 7.81 4.95
N VAL A 17 -3.82 7.21 4.18
CA VAL A 17 -3.52 7.70 2.83
C VAL A 17 -3.43 6.56 1.81
N ILE A 18 -4.13 6.71 0.69
CA ILE A 18 -4.10 5.80 -0.45
C ILE A 18 -3.38 6.47 -1.62
N GLY A 19 -2.23 5.93 -2.00
CA GLY A 19 -1.48 6.37 -3.17
C GLY A 19 -1.96 5.68 -4.45
N ALA A 20 -2.73 6.39 -5.26
CA ALA A 20 -3.23 5.94 -6.57
C ALA A 20 -2.23 6.18 -7.72
N GLY A 21 -1.01 6.66 -7.42
CA GLY A 21 0.04 6.89 -8.42
C GLY A 21 0.56 5.58 -9.03
N TYR A 22 0.87 5.60 -10.32
CA TYR A 22 1.53 4.48 -10.99
C TYR A 22 2.99 4.35 -10.58
N SER A 23 3.55 3.16 -10.75
CA SER A 23 4.99 2.92 -10.61
C SER A 23 5.78 3.95 -11.42
N ARG A 24 6.92 4.39 -10.88
CA ARG A 24 7.86 5.33 -11.55
C ARG A 24 7.36 6.78 -11.72
N THR A 25 6.27 7.16 -11.05
CA THR A 25 5.81 8.57 -10.97
C THR A 25 6.33 9.33 -9.73
N GLY A 26 7.23 8.73 -8.95
CA GLY A 26 7.73 9.32 -7.68
C GLY A 26 7.09 8.74 -6.42
N THR A 27 6.50 7.54 -6.52
CA THR A 27 5.85 6.82 -5.41
C THR A 27 6.76 6.60 -4.22
N LEU A 28 8.03 6.23 -4.43
CA LEU A 28 8.99 6.02 -3.34
C LEU A 28 9.28 7.30 -2.57
N SER A 29 9.53 8.40 -3.28
CA SER A 29 9.74 9.71 -2.63
C SER A 29 8.50 10.10 -1.82
N LYS A 30 7.30 9.82 -2.35
CA LYS A 30 6.05 10.05 -1.62
C LYS A 30 5.94 9.17 -0.37
N ALA A 31 6.30 7.89 -0.44
CA ALA A 31 6.30 7.00 0.72
C ALA A 31 7.18 7.56 1.84
N ILE A 32 8.42 7.94 1.53
CA ILE A 32 9.37 8.51 2.49
C ILE A 32 8.83 9.82 3.11
N THR A 33 8.18 10.68 2.31
CA THR A 33 7.56 11.90 2.85
C THR A 33 6.42 11.58 3.82
N LEU A 34 5.62 10.55 3.55
CA LEU A 34 4.48 10.16 4.38
C LEU A 34 4.92 9.44 5.66
N GLU A 35 6.05 8.72 5.67
CA GLU A 35 6.57 8.07 6.87
C GLU A 35 6.94 9.08 7.97
N LYS A 36 7.60 10.19 7.59
CA LYS A 36 8.15 11.19 8.52
C LYS A 36 7.16 11.80 9.52
N PRO A 37 6.00 12.36 9.12
CA PRO A 37 5.11 13.05 10.05
C PRO A 37 4.37 12.11 11.02
N TRP A 38 4.23 10.83 10.69
CA TRP A 38 3.49 9.86 11.52
C TRP A 38 4.37 8.85 12.23
N ASP A 39 5.70 8.88 11.98
CA ASP A 39 6.66 7.89 12.47
C ASP A 39 6.13 6.46 12.34
N SER A 40 5.55 6.18 11.17
CA SER A 40 4.76 4.98 10.94
C SER A 40 5.05 4.43 9.54
N PRO A 41 5.12 3.10 9.38
CA PRO A 41 5.47 2.48 8.12
C PRO A 41 4.46 2.82 7.02
N VAL A 42 5.00 3.07 5.83
CA VAL A 42 4.21 3.22 4.60
C VAL A 42 4.47 2.02 3.71
N MET A 43 3.39 1.45 3.18
CA MET A 43 3.52 0.34 2.27
C MET A 43 3.96 0.83 0.89
N HIS A 44 5.05 0.25 0.36
CA HIS A 44 5.53 0.54 -0.98
C HIS A 44 6.05 -0.73 -1.67
N ARG A 45 5.90 -0.81 -3.00
CA ARG A 45 6.30 -1.97 -3.81
C ARG A 45 7.69 -2.49 -3.49
N SER A 46 8.68 -1.59 -3.48
CA SER A 46 10.09 -1.96 -3.37
C SER A 46 10.49 -2.50 -1.99
N SER A 47 9.84 -2.04 -0.93
CA SER A 47 10.09 -2.57 0.41
C SER A 47 9.34 -3.89 0.63
N GLN A 48 8.17 -4.06 0.00
CA GLN A 48 7.24 -5.13 0.35
C GLN A 48 7.31 -6.35 -0.56
N LEU A 49 7.68 -6.20 -1.84
CA LEU A 49 7.80 -7.33 -2.76
C LEU A 49 9.22 -7.89 -2.87
N LEU A 50 10.24 -7.16 -2.41
CA LEU A 50 11.64 -7.55 -2.54
C LEU A 50 12.32 -7.87 -1.20
N GLY A 51 11.66 -7.61 -0.07
CA GLY A 51 12.27 -7.75 1.25
C GLY A 51 11.39 -8.38 2.32
N ARG A 52 10.15 -8.76 2.01
CA ARG A 52 9.25 -9.42 2.95
C ARG A 52 9.29 -10.93 2.78
N GLU A 53 8.75 -11.61 3.78
CA GLU A 53 8.57 -13.05 3.81
C GLU A 53 7.67 -13.50 2.64
N ASP A 54 7.95 -14.70 2.09
CA ASP A 54 7.14 -15.31 1.02
C ASP A 54 5.64 -15.33 1.34
N SER A 55 5.28 -15.50 2.62
CA SER A 55 3.88 -15.47 3.07
C SER A 55 3.20 -14.13 2.77
N TYR A 56 3.91 -13.01 2.96
CA TYR A 56 3.39 -11.68 2.67
C TYR A 56 3.25 -11.43 1.17
N VAL A 57 4.18 -11.94 0.36
CA VAL A 57 4.07 -11.86 -1.11
C VAL A 57 2.88 -12.72 -1.60
N LYS A 58 2.72 -13.93 -1.04
CA LYS A 58 1.58 -14.82 -1.33
C LYS A 58 0.24 -14.19 -0.94
N LEU A 59 0.18 -13.43 0.15
CA LEU A 59 -1.02 -12.69 0.55
C LEU A 59 -1.50 -11.73 -0.56
N TRP A 60 -0.59 -10.98 -1.17
CA TRP A 60 -0.92 -10.11 -2.29
C TRP A 60 -1.30 -10.88 -3.55
N SER A 61 -0.62 -11.97 -3.87
CA SER A 61 -1.02 -12.86 -4.98
C SER A 61 -2.43 -13.41 -4.78
N GLN A 62 -2.81 -13.77 -3.56
CA GLN A 62 -4.17 -14.20 -3.22
C GLN A 62 -5.17 -13.05 -3.38
N ALA A 63 -4.84 -11.84 -2.94
CA ALA A 63 -5.72 -10.68 -3.15
C ALA A 63 -6.02 -10.44 -4.64
N PHE A 64 -5.01 -10.58 -5.52
CA PHE A 64 -5.24 -10.53 -6.97
C PHE A 64 -6.08 -11.68 -7.51
N SER A 65 -5.86 -12.92 -7.05
CA SER A 65 -6.63 -14.07 -7.54
C SER A 65 -8.08 -14.07 -7.07
N THR A 66 -8.38 -13.44 -5.93
CA THR A 66 -9.73 -13.30 -5.38
C THR A 66 -10.38 -11.97 -5.75
N ARG A 67 -9.91 -11.26 -6.79
CA ARG A 67 -10.39 -9.92 -7.15
C ARG A 67 -11.91 -9.84 -7.39
N TYR A 68 -12.54 -10.95 -7.78
CA TYR A 68 -13.98 -11.05 -8.03
C TYR A 68 -14.78 -11.61 -6.83
N ASP A 69 -14.12 -12.01 -5.76
CA ASP A 69 -14.72 -12.44 -4.49
C ASP A 69 -14.58 -11.30 -3.47
N ARG A 70 -15.58 -10.40 -3.43
CA ARG A 70 -15.51 -9.14 -2.67
C ARG A 70 -15.26 -9.35 -1.17
N PRO A 71 -16.01 -10.21 -0.44
CA PRO A 71 -15.77 -10.41 0.99
C PRO A 71 -14.36 -10.93 1.29
N ARG A 72 -13.87 -11.88 0.46
CA ARG A 72 -12.54 -12.44 0.64
C ARG A 72 -11.44 -11.43 0.31
N LEU A 73 -11.60 -10.67 -0.77
CA LEU A 73 -10.68 -9.61 -1.17
C LEU A 73 -10.53 -8.56 -0.05
N LEU A 74 -11.64 -8.06 0.50
CA LEU A 74 -11.62 -7.05 1.56
C LEU A 74 -10.93 -7.57 2.83
N LYS A 75 -11.12 -8.85 3.17
CA LYS A 75 -10.40 -9.49 4.29
C LYS A 75 -8.88 -9.51 4.04
N LEU A 76 -8.45 -9.94 2.85
CA LEU A 76 -7.03 -10.03 2.49
C LEU A 76 -6.38 -8.63 2.43
N LEU A 77 -7.07 -7.63 1.88
CA LEU A 77 -6.58 -6.27 1.82
C LEU A 77 -6.42 -5.65 3.22
N ARG A 78 -7.38 -5.89 4.12
CA ARG A 78 -7.29 -5.46 5.53
C ARG A 78 -6.11 -6.12 6.24
N GLU A 79 -5.85 -7.40 5.98
CA GLU A 79 -4.69 -8.11 6.53
C GLU A 79 -3.36 -7.55 5.99
N ALA A 80 -3.31 -7.28 4.68
CA ALA A 80 -2.11 -6.81 4.01
C ALA A 80 -1.72 -5.37 4.38
N THR A 81 -2.71 -4.54 4.74
CA THR A 81 -2.55 -3.13 5.11
C THR A 81 -2.54 -2.88 6.61
N ALA A 82 -2.76 -3.91 7.44
CA ALA A 82 -2.76 -3.78 8.89
C ALA A 82 -1.44 -3.20 9.43
N GLY A 83 -1.56 -2.13 10.22
CA GLY A 83 -0.43 -1.42 10.83
C GLY A 83 0.29 -0.41 9.93
N PHE A 84 -0.08 -0.30 8.65
CA PHE A 84 0.44 0.76 7.77
C PHE A 84 -0.39 2.03 7.90
N VAL A 85 0.28 3.19 7.89
CA VAL A 85 -0.42 4.50 7.86
C VAL A 85 -0.83 4.90 6.45
N ALA A 86 -0.13 4.38 5.43
CA ALA A 86 -0.43 4.65 4.04
C ALA A 86 0.06 3.53 3.13
N ILE A 87 -0.39 3.57 1.88
CA ILE A 87 0.08 2.72 0.78
C ILE A 87 0.42 3.57 -0.43
N THR A 88 1.47 3.21 -1.16
CA THR A 88 1.88 3.87 -2.41
C THR A 88 2.48 2.83 -3.36
N ASP A 89 2.40 3.09 -4.67
CA ASP A 89 2.82 2.12 -5.71
C ASP A 89 1.95 0.85 -5.74
N ALA A 90 2.29 -0.08 -6.63
CA ALA A 90 1.71 -1.42 -6.66
C ALA A 90 2.14 -2.23 -5.42
N PRO A 91 1.32 -3.18 -4.96
CA PRO A 91 0.02 -3.59 -5.49
C PRO A 91 -1.17 -2.73 -5.04
N GLY A 92 -1.00 -1.84 -4.05
CA GLY A 92 -2.10 -1.08 -3.45
C GLY A 92 -2.88 -0.17 -4.41
N ASN A 93 -2.18 0.46 -5.34
CA ASN A 93 -2.81 1.32 -6.35
C ASN A 93 -3.80 0.58 -7.27
N CYS A 94 -3.78 -0.76 -7.32
CA CYS A 94 -4.74 -1.57 -8.07
C CYS A 94 -6.10 -1.73 -7.38
N PHE A 95 -6.20 -1.39 -6.08
CA PHE A 95 -7.35 -1.66 -5.22
C PHE A 95 -7.88 -0.39 -4.53
N VAL A 96 -7.76 0.78 -5.18
CA VAL A 96 -8.17 2.07 -4.58
C VAL A 96 -9.65 2.06 -4.13
N PRO A 97 -10.62 1.58 -4.94
CA PRO A 97 -12.02 1.52 -4.50
C PRO A 97 -12.23 0.63 -3.27
N GLU A 98 -11.60 -0.55 -3.24
CA GLU A 98 -11.71 -1.49 -2.14
C GLU A 98 -11.04 -0.96 -0.86
N LEU A 99 -9.92 -0.27 -1.00
CA LEU A 99 -9.23 0.38 0.12
C LEU A 99 -10.04 1.54 0.68
N LEU A 100 -10.74 2.30 -0.16
CA LEU A 100 -11.69 3.32 0.31
C LEU A 100 -12.92 2.72 1.01
N GLU A 101 -13.39 1.56 0.57
CA GLU A 101 -14.45 0.84 1.27
C GLU A 101 -14.00 0.38 2.66
N LEU A 102 -12.76 -0.10 2.79
CA LEU A 102 -12.18 -0.51 4.08
C LEU A 102 -11.86 0.67 4.99
N TYR A 103 -11.43 1.79 4.41
CA TYR A 103 -10.92 2.97 5.11
C TYR A 103 -11.57 4.24 4.54
N PRO A 104 -12.85 4.51 4.87
CA PRO A 104 -13.61 5.61 4.27
C PRO A 104 -13.03 7.00 4.58
N ASP A 105 -12.33 7.14 5.70
CA ASP A 105 -11.68 8.39 6.11
C ASP A 105 -10.31 8.61 5.44
N ALA A 106 -9.80 7.63 4.70
CA ALA A 106 -8.51 7.73 4.05
C ALA A 106 -8.55 8.74 2.88
N ARG A 107 -7.49 9.54 2.75
CA ARG A 107 -7.33 10.47 1.64
C ARG A 107 -6.61 9.80 0.48
N VAL A 108 -7.13 9.98 -0.74
CA VAL A 108 -6.48 9.50 -1.97
C VAL A 108 -5.54 10.57 -2.51
N ILE A 109 -4.31 10.19 -2.82
CA ILE A 109 -3.34 11.03 -3.51
C ILE A 109 -2.89 10.36 -4.80
N ALA A 110 -2.73 11.12 -5.87
CA ALA A 110 -2.24 10.61 -7.15
C ALA A 110 -1.02 11.40 -7.59
N VAL A 111 0.17 10.81 -7.46
CA VAL A 111 1.40 11.40 -7.99
C VAL A 111 1.48 11.13 -9.48
N ARG A 112 1.67 12.20 -10.26
CA ARG A 112 1.71 12.18 -11.72
C ARG A 112 3.03 12.73 -12.23
N ARG A 113 3.40 12.32 -13.44
CA ARG A 113 4.48 12.90 -14.24
C ARG A 113 3.98 13.13 -15.66
N ASN A 114 4.72 13.91 -16.44
CA ASN A 114 4.45 14.02 -17.87
C ASN A 114 4.61 12.63 -18.53
N ARG A 115 3.66 12.22 -19.38
CA ARG A 115 3.73 10.93 -20.09
C ARG A 115 4.87 10.90 -21.11
N ALA A 116 5.17 12.04 -21.73
CA ALA A 116 6.14 12.17 -22.82
C ALA A 116 7.59 12.36 -22.36
N ARG A 117 7.83 12.42 -21.05
CA ARG A 117 9.16 12.56 -20.43
C ARG A 117 9.35 11.54 -19.33
#